data_AF-A0A7Y8L9L2-F1
#
_entry.id   AF-A0A7Y8L9L2-F1
#
_cell.length_a   1.000
_cell.length_b   1.000
_cell.length_c   1.000
_cell.angle_alpha   90.00
_cell.angle_beta   90.00
_cell.angle_gamma   90.00
#
_symmetry.space_group_name_H-M   'P 1'
#
loop_
_entity.id
_entity.type
_entity.pdbx_description
1 polymer ?
#
loop_
_entity_poly.entity_id
_entity_poly.type
_entity_poly.pdbx_seq_one_letter_code
_entity_poly.pdbx_strand_id
1 'polypeptide(L)'
;MLKEYLNYFGATKTPIFFLIDFEINNYHVQPLYTLDSDIYFEIDGFLNKRFSKIDLNFNLKSHSISFEEYKKRFDTVQKQIKDGNTYLLNLTCKSKINSSFRLIDIYKSSNAKFKLFYKDRFICFSPERFISIKDDKIFAYPMKGTIDANIQNAREIILNDEKERAEHI
;
A
#
# COMPACT_ATOMS: atom_id res chain seq x y z
N MET A 1 14.18 -5.68 -21.51
CA MET A 1 12.79 -6.16 -21.52
C MET A 1 11.80 -5.23 -20.83
N LEU A 2 11.67 -5.16 -19.48
CA LEU A 2 10.64 -4.30 -18.84
C LEU A 2 10.67 -2.83 -19.30
N LYS A 3 11.86 -2.21 -19.27
CA LYS A 3 12.07 -0.82 -19.74
C LYS A 3 11.61 -0.62 -21.19
N GLU A 4 11.83 -1.60 -22.06
CA GLU A 4 11.45 -1.52 -23.48
C GLU A 4 9.94 -1.58 -23.65
N TYR A 5 9.24 -2.45 -22.90
CA TYR A 5 7.78 -2.48 -22.87
C TYR A 5 7.19 -1.14 -22.41
N LEU A 6 7.70 -0.61 -21.28
CA LEU A 6 7.23 0.68 -20.75
C LEU A 6 7.50 1.82 -21.74
N ASN A 7 8.67 1.85 -22.37
CA ASN A 7 9.01 2.86 -23.38
C ASN A 7 8.13 2.75 -24.63
N TYR A 8 7.86 1.53 -25.11
CA TYR A 8 7.00 1.29 -26.27
C TYR A 8 5.57 1.78 -26.01
N PHE A 9 4.97 1.40 -24.88
CA PHE A 9 3.62 1.83 -24.54
C PHE A 9 3.54 3.34 -24.25
N GLY A 10 4.58 3.91 -23.64
CA GLY A 10 4.71 5.35 -23.46
C GLY A 10 4.76 6.11 -24.80
N ALA A 11 5.60 5.66 -25.74
CA ALA A 11 5.73 6.26 -27.06
C ALA A 11 4.43 6.17 -27.87
N THR A 12 3.70 5.07 -27.74
CA THR A 12 2.40 4.86 -28.41
C THR A 12 1.22 5.48 -27.65
N LYS A 13 1.46 6.13 -26.50
CA LYS A 13 0.42 6.70 -25.62
C LYS A 13 -0.66 5.70 -25.24
N THR A 14 -0.29 4.44 -25.07
CA THR A 14 -1.21 3.36 -24.72
C THR A 14 -1.40 3.31 -23.20
N PRO A 15 -2.63 3.43 -22.68
CA PRO A 15 -2.90 3.21 -21.26
C PRO A 15 -2.58 1.76 -20.87
N ILE A 16 -1.74 1.60 -19.86
CA ILE A 16 -1.31 0.29 -19.35
C ILE A 16 -1.56 0.15 -17.85
N PHE A 17 -1.83 -1.07 -17.43
CA PHE A 17 -1.66 -1.51 -16.06
C PHE A 17 -0.25 -2.09 -15.91
N PHE A 18 0.42 -1.77 -14.80
CA PHE A 18 1.66 -2.43 -14.42
C PHE A 18 1.68 -2.77 -12.93
N LEU A 19 2.28 -3.91 -12.62
CA LEU A 19 2.58 -4.39 -11.28
C LEU A 19 4.03 -4.89 -11.29
N ILE A 20 4.89 -4.33 -10.45
CA ILE A 20 6.31 -4.62 -10.42
C ILE A 20 6.70 -4.85 -8.96
N ASP A 21 7.40 -5.92 -8.65
CA ASP A 21 7.92 -6.14 -7.29
C ASP A 21 9.11 -5.22 -6.97
N PHE A 22 9.44 -5.09 -5.69
CA PHE A 22 10.46 -4.13 -5.23
C PHE A 22 11.85 -4.40 -5.83
N GLU A 23 12.21 -5.67 -5.98
CA GLU A 23 13.50 -6.08 -6.54
C GLU A 23 13.52 -6.10 -8.08
N ILE A 24 12.38 -5.84 -8.73
CA ILE A 24 12.19 -5.88 -10.19
C ILE A 24 12.48 -7.28 -10.77
N ASN A 25 12.28 -8.32 -9.97
CA ASN A 25 12.41 -9.72 -10.35
C ASN A 25 11.16 -10.22 -11.07
N ASN A 26 9.99 -9.72 -10.70
CA ASN A 26 8.71 -10.09 -11.30
C ASN A 26 7.92 -8.84 -11.66
N TYR A 27 7.32 -8.87 -12.85
CA TYR A 27 6.44 -7.81 -13.31
C TYR A 27 5.31 -8.34 -14.17
N HIS A 28 4.22 -7.59 -14.19
CA HIS A 28 3.09 -7.73 -15.10
C HIS A 28 2.89 -6.37 -15.75
N VAL A 29 2.88 -6.30 -17.09
CA VAL A 29 2.56 -5.08 -17.85
C VAL A 29 1.58 -5.45 -18.96
N GLN A 30 0.42 -4.79 -19.00
CA GLN A 30 -0.63 -5.10 -19.97
C GLN A 30 -1.42 -3.84 -20.34
N PRO A 31 -1.80 -3.63 -21.61
CA PRO A 31 -2.74 -2.58 -22.00
C PRO A 31 -4.08 -2.72 -21.30
N LEU A 32 -4.70 -1.60 -20.91
CA LEU A 32 -5.97 -1.63 -20.19
C LEU A 32 -7.11 -2.28 -20.98
N TYR A 33 -7.09 -2.15 -22.30
CA TYR A 33 -8.14 -2.71 -23.19
C TYR A 33 -8.04 -4.24 -23.35
N THR A 34 -6.91 -4.84 -23.01
CA THR A 34 -6.71 -6.30 -23.00
C THR A 34 -6.51 -6.85 -21.60
N LEU A 35 -6.66 -6.04 -20.55
CA LEU A 35 -6.37 -6.41 -19.17
C LEU A 35 -7.10 -7.69 -18.75
N ASP A 36 -6.39 -8.59 -18.09
CA ASP A 36 -6.95 -9.86 -17.63
C ASP A 36 -8.19 -9.65 -16.76
N SER A 37 -9.21 -10.50 -16.98
CA SER A 37 -10.52 -10.35 -16.36
C SER A 37 -10.55 -10.63 -14.85
N ASP A 38 -9.44 -11.13 -14.29
CA ASP A 38 -9.21 -11.44 -12.88
C ASP A 38 -8.25 -10.44 -12.19
N ILE A 39 -8.01 -9.29 -12.82
CA ILE A 39 -7.31 -8.15 -12.22
C ILE A 39 -8.32 -7.03 -12.00
N TYR A 40 -8.49 -6.61 -10.74
CA TYR A 40 -9.39 -5.51 -10.39
C TYR A 40 -8.66 -4.46 -9.58
N PHE A 41 -8.81 -3.20 -9.97
CA PHE A 41 -8.21 -2.11 -9.22
C PHE A 41 -9.13 -0.90 -9.12
N GLU A 42 -8.89 -0.14 -8.07
CA GLU A 42 -9.43 1.19 -7.86
C GLU A 42 -8.26 2.10 -7.46
N ILE A 43 -8.07 3.19 -8.18
CA ILE A 43 -7.01 4.18 -7.99
C ILE A 43 -7.66 5.55 -7.98
N ASP A 44 -7.84 6.12 -6.79
CA ASP A 44 -8.43 7.45 -6.60
C ASP A 44 -9.75 7.66 -7.37
N GLY A 45 -10.67 6.70 -7.22
CA GLY A 45 -11.99 6.72 -7.88
C GLY A 45 -12.00 6.22 -9.32
N PHE A 46 -10.84 6.08 -9.98
CA PHE A 46 -10.76 5.37 -11.27
C PHE A 46 -10.73 3.86 -11.02
N LEU A 47 -11.67 3.13 -11.62
CA LEU A 47 -11.84 1.69 -11.43
C LEU A 47 -12.01 1.00 -12.78
N ASN A 48 -11.41 -0.17 -12.93
CA ASN A 48 -11.56 -0.96 -14.15
C ASN A 48 -12.84 -1.83 -14.15
N LYS A 49 -13.41 -2.11 -12.97
CA LYS A 49 -14.65 -2.88 -12.83
C LYS A 49 -15.46 -2.46 -11.61
N ARG A 50 -16.77 -2.30 -11.79
CA ARG A 50 -17.71 -2.01 -10.69
C ARG A 50 -18.18 -3.31 -10.05
N PHE A 51 -18.32 -3.28 -8.73
CA PHE A 51 -18.90 -4.35 -7.94
C PHE A 51 -19.95 -3.79 -7.00
N SER A 52 -20.99 -4.58 -6.74
CA SER A 52 -21.86 -4.34 -5.58
C SER A 52 -21.05 -4.57 -4.31
N LYS A 53 -21.12 -3.61 -3.37
CA LYS A 53 -20.54 -3.80 -2.04
C LYS A 53 -21.23 -4.98 -1.36
N ILE A 54 -20.43 -5.80 -0.71
CA ILE A 54 -20.91 -6.92 0.12
C ILE A 54 -20.65 -6.51 1.55
N ASP A 55 -21.67 -6.64 2.39
CA ASP A 55 -21.48 -6.55 3.83
C ASP A 55 -20.93 -7.89 4.34
N LEU A 56 -19.72 -7.87 4.88
CA LEU A 56 -19.08 -9.05 5.43
C LEU A 56 -18.95 -8.89 6.93
N ASN A 57 -19.49 -9.85 7.68
CA ASN A 57 -19.24 -9.94 9.10
C ASN A 57 -17.81 -10.45 9.35
N PHE A 58 -16.86 -9.52 9.42
CA PHE A 58 -15.45 -9.83 9.53
C PHE A 58 -15.10 -10.49 10.87
N ASN A 59 -14.80 -11.79 10.82
CA ASN A 59 -14.16 -12.53 11.92
C ASN A 59 -12.78 -13.05 11.45
N LEU A 60 -11.81 -12.14 11.38
CA LEU A 60 -10.43 -12.48 11.01
C LEU A 60 -9.63 -12.81 12.26
N LYS A 61 -8.98 -13.97 12.27
CA LYS A 61 -8.03 -14.34 13.33
C LYS A 61 -6.60 -14.16 12.83
N SER A 62 -5.91 -13.17 13.38
CA SER A 62 -4.50 -12.91 13.08
C SER A 62 -3.58 -13.59 14.11
N HIS A 63 -2.53 -14.23 13.61
CA HIS A 63 -1.45 -14.82 14.39
C HIS A 63 -0.19 -13.99 14.15
N SER A 64 0.06 -13.06 15.05
CA SER A 64 1.27 -12.22 15.05
C SER A 64 2.38 -12.89 15.85
N ILE A 65 3.62 -12.44 15.64
CA ILE A 65 4.73 -12.81 16.53
C ILE A 65 4.45 -12.33 17.96
N SER A 66 5.08 -12.98 18.95
CA SER A 66 4.94 -12.56 20.35
C SER A 66 5.55 -11.18 20.57
N PHE A 67 5.12 -10.51 21.63
CA PHE A 67 5.67 -9.23 22.03
C PHE A 67 7.19 -9.32 22.29
N GLU A 68 7.63 -10.39 22.96
CA GLU A 68 9.04 -10.61 23.29
C GLU A 68 9.90 -10.78 22.04
N GLU A 69 9.38 -11.50 21.04
CA GLU A 69 10.06 -11.69 19.76
C GLU A 69 10.14 -10.38 18.95
N TYR A 70 9.06 -9.59 18.94
CA TYR A 70 9.08 -8.24 18.35
C TYR A 70 10.08 -7.33 19.08
N LYS A 71 10.07 -7.36 20.41
CA LYS A 71 10.94 -6.54 21.26
C LYS A 71 12.41 -6.78 20.98
N LYS A 72 12.85 -8.03 20.80
CA LYS A 72 14.25 -8.33 20.42
C LYS A 72 14.67 -7.64 19.12
N ARG A 73 13.78 -7.64 18.12
CA ARG A 73 14.03 -7.00 16.82
C ARG A 73 14.05 -5.47 16.97
N PHE A 74 13.10 -4.93 17.72
CA PHE A 74 13.02 -3.51 18.04
C PHE A 74 14.28 -3.02 18.77
N ASP A 75 14.72 -3.72 19.82
CA ASP A 75 15.92 -3.36 20.59
C ASP A 75 17.18 -3.37 19.70
N THR A 76 17.26 -4.30 18.76
CA THR A 76 18.35 -4.35 17.75
C THR A 76 18.33 -3.10 16.87
N VAL A 77 17.17 -2.71 16.34
CA VAL A 77 17.02 -1.50 15.52
C VAL A 77 17.39 -0.26 16.32
N GLN A 78 16.91 -0.14 17.56
CA GLN A 78 17.23 0.98 18.45
C GLN A 78 18.73 1.07 18.73
N LYS A 79 19.41 -0.05 18.93
CA LYS A 79 20.87 -0.07 19.06
C LYS A 79 21.55 0.46 17.80
N GLN A 80 21.17 -0.04 16.62
CA GLN A 80 21.78 0.40 15.35
C GLN A 80 21.55 1.89 15.05
N ILE A 81 20.41 2.44 15.45
CA ILE A 81 20.15 3.88 15.37
C ILE A 81 21.08 4.66 16.29
N LYS A 82 21.25 4.21 17.55
CA LYS A 82 22.17 4.85 18.52
C LYS A 82 23.64 4.76 18.11
N ASP A 83 24.03 3.66 17.47
CA ASP A 83 25.36 3.45 16.92
C ASP A 83 25.63 4.31 15.67
N GLY A 84 24.62 5.02 15.15
CA GLY A 84 24.74 5.92 14.00
C GLY A 84 24.66 5.25 12.63
N ASN A 85 24.23 3.98 12.56
CA ASN A 85 24.17 3.23 11.30
C ASN A 85 22.98 3.59 10.41
N THR A 86 21.90 4.11 11.01
CA THR A 86 20.76 4.68 10.27
C THR A 86 20.03 5.69 11.15
N TYR A 87 19.39 6.68 10.54
CA TYR A 87 18.53 7.65 11.24
C TYR A 87 17.08 7.18 11.37
N LEU A 88 16.59 6.41 10.39
CA LEU A 88 15.20 5.97 10.32
C LEU A 88 15.12 4.56 9.73
N LEU A 89 14.24 3.74 10.29
CA LEU A 89 13.93 2.41 9.78
C LEU A 89 12.50 2.02 10.13
N ASN A 90 11.76 1.52 9.13
CA ASN A 90 10.42 0.96 9.33
C ASN A 90 10.50 -0.53 9.63
N LEU A 91 10.42 -0.90 10.92
CA LEU A 91 10.42 -2.30 11.34
C LEU A 91 9.05 -2.93 11.11
N THR A 92 8.96 -3.88 10.17
CA THR A 92 7.71 -4.57 9.84
C THR A 92 7.74 -6.03 10.25
N CYS A 93 6.56 -6.61 10.46
CA CYS A 93 6.38 -8.03 10.77
C CYS A 93 5.21 -8.59 9.98
N LYS A 94 5.34 -9.86 9.54
CA LYS A 94 4.26 -10.58 8.88
C LYS A 94 3.40 -11.30 9.91
N SER A 95 2.08 -11.21 9.76
CA SER A 95 1.12 -11.95 10.58
C SER A 95 0.30 -12.88 9.68
N LYS A 96 0.12 -14.13 10.12
CA LYS A 96 -0.73 -15.08 9.41
C LYS A 96 -2.18 -14.75 9.71
N ILE A 97 -3.01 -14.59 8.70
CA ILE A 97 -4.45 -14.39 8.86
C ILE A 97 -5.16 -15.68 8.48
N ASN A 98 -5.95 -16.23 9.39
CA ASN A 98 -6.86 -17.32 9.10
C ASN A 98 -8.23 -16.74 8.78
N SER A 99 -8.78 -17.09 7.61
CA SER A 99 -10.08 -16.64 7.15
C SER A 99 -10.75 -17.71 6.29
N SER A 100 -12.06 -17.82 6.39
CA SER A 100 -12.89 -18.59 5.46
C SER A 100 -13.36 -17.76 4.26
N PHE A 101 -13.09 -16.46 4.25
CA PHE A 101 -13.48 -15.56 3.15
C PHE A 101 -12.55 -15.73 1.96
N ARG A 102 -13.12 -15.62 0.76
CA ARG A 102 -12.33 -15.53 -0.47
C ARG A 102 -11.77 -14.12 -0.60
N LEU A 103 -10.60 -14.00 -1.23
CA LEU A 103 -9.96 -12.71 -1.46
C LEU A 103 -10.86 -11.71 -2.19
N ILE A 104 -11.65 -12.19 -3.16
CA ILE A 104 -12.57 -11.34 -3.91
C ILE A 104 -13.69 -10.76 -3.03
N ASP A 105 -14.15 -11.51 -2.02
CA ASP A 105 -15.21 -11.04 -1.13
C ASP A 105 -14.65 -9.95 -0.21
N ILE A 106 -13.43 -10.14 0.31
CA ILE A 106 -12.70 -9.11 1.08
C ILE A 106 -12.47 -7.85 0.23
N TYR A 107 -12.07 -7.99 -1.03
CA TYR A 107 -11.88 -6.86 -1.94
C TYR A 107 -13.17 -6.05 -2.16
N LYS A 108 -14.32 -6.73 -2.29
CA LYS A 108 -15.63 -6.09 -2.51
C LYS A 108 -16.19 -5.39 -1.28
N SER A 109 -15.93 -5.91 -0.08
CA SER A 109 -16.36 -5.28 1.17
C SER A 109 -15.44 -4.14 1.61
N SER A 110 -14.16 -4.17 1.21
CA SER A 110 -13.16 -3.17 1.63
C SER A 110 -13.35 -1.81 0.95
N ASN A 111 -13.21 -0.75 1.74
CA ASN A 111 -13.21 0.64 1.30
C ASN A 111 -11.79 1.22 1.38
N ALA A 112 -11.16 1.49 0.24
CA ALA A 112 -9.81 2.05 0.19
C ALA A 112 -9.63 2.88 -1.08
N LYS A 113 -8.87 3.99 -0.97
CA LYS A 113 -8.59 4.91 -2.07
C LYS A 113 -7.77 4.25 -3.19
N PHE A 114 -6.87 3.36 -2.81
CA PHE A 114 -6.08 2.54 -3.71
C PHE A 114 -6.27 1.09 -3.31
N LYS A 115 -6.84 0.27 -4.20
CA LYS A 115 -6.96 -1.17 -3.96
C LYS A 115 -6.76 -2.00 -5.20
N LEU A 116 -6.23 -3.20 -5.01
CA LEU A 116 -5.93 -4.17 -6.05
C LEU A 116 -6.39 -5.57 -5.60
N PHE A 117 -7.02 -6.30 -6.51
CA PHE A 117 -7.18 -7.74 -6.48
C PHE A 117 -6.43 -8.30 -7.68
N TYR A 118 -5.53 -9.26 -7.45
CA TYR A 118 -4.68 -9.80 -8.50
C TYR A 118 -4.75 -11.32 -8.55
N LYS A 119 -5.45 -11.85 -9.58
CA LYS A 119 -5.46 -13.27 -9.97
C LYS A 119 -5.74 -14.26 -8.84
N ASP A 120 -6.56 -13.86 -7.87
CA ASP A 120 -6.83 -14.62 -6.64
C ASP A 120 -5.54 -15.01 -5.85
N ARG A 121 -4.44 -14.30 -6.08
CA ARG A 121 -3.16 -14.50 -5.37
C ARG A 121 -3.04 -13.60 -4.16
N PHE A 122 -3.42 -12.34 -4.32
CA PHE A 122 -3.41 -11.37 -3.24
C PHE A 122 -4.39 -10.22 -3.48
N ILE A 123 -4.68 -9.52 -2.39
CA ILE A 123 -5.32 -8.21 -2.38
C ILE A 123 -4.38 -7.21 -1.73
N CYS A 124 -4.43 -5.96 -2.18
CA CYS A 124 -3.65 -4.87 -1.62
C CYS A 124 -4.56 -3.66 -1.44
N PHE A 125 -4.38 -2.97 -0.32
CA PHE A 125 -5.07 -1.72 -0.01
C PHE A 125 -3.99 -0.73 0.42
N SER A 126 -3.84 0.37 -0.31
CA SER A 126 -2.96 1.47 0.09
C SER A 126 -3.80 2.68 0.51
N PRO A 127 -3.49 3.29 1.67
CA PRO A 127 -4.08 4.57 2.04
C PRO A 127 -3.44 5.74 1.25
N GLU A 128 -2.23 5.53 0.73
CA GLU A 128 -1.36 6.60 0.25
C GLU A 128 -0.96 6.42 -1.21
N ARG A 129 -0.88 7.55 -1.92
CA ARG A 129 -0.36 7.62 -3.28
C ARG A 129 1.15 7.73 -3.22
N PHE A 130 1.84 6.85 -3.94
CA PHE A 130 3.29 6.97 -4.11
C PHE A 130 3.66 8.22 -4.94
N ILE A 131 3.20 8.27 -6.20
CA ILE A 131 3.35 9.43 -7.08
C ILE A 131 2.11 9.64 -7.95
N SER A 132 1.92 10.84 -8.47
CA SER A 132 1.04 11.14 -9.60
C SER A 132 1.79 11.96 -10.63
N ILE A 133 1.56 11.68 -11.91
CA ILE A 133 2.11 12.45 -13.01
C ILE A 133 0.97 13.20 -13.69
N LYS A 134 1.07 14.52 -13.79
CA LYS A 134 0.07 15.37 -14.44
C LYS A 134 0.77 16.59 -15.06
N ASP A 135 0.42 16.93 -16.29
CA ASP A 135 0.95 18.09 -17.01
C ASP A 135 2.50 18.15 -16.98
N ASP A 136 3.13 17.01 -17.31
CA ASP A 136 4.59 16.79 -17.29
C ASP A 136 5.28 17.03 -15.94
N LYS A 137 4.51 17.03 -14.85
CA LYS A 137 5.01 17.17 -13.48
C LYS A 137 4.76 15.90 -12.67
N ILE A 138 5.74 15.54 -11.84
CA ILE A 138 5.65 14.46 -10.87
C ILE A 138 5.32 15.07 -9.50
N PHE A 139 4.28 14.56 -8.86
CA PHE A 139 3.86 14.96 -7.51
C PHE A 139 3.93 13.76 -6.58
N ALA A 140 4.52 13.95 -5.40
CA ALA A 140 4.47 13.02 -4.28
C ALA A 140 3.82 13.72 -3.09
N TYR A 141 3.04 12.99 -2.30
CA TYR A 141 2.33 13.51 -1.13
C TYR A 141 2.65 12.64 0.08
N PRO A 142 3.92 12.62 0.54
CA PRO A 142 4.33 11.77 1.65
C PRO A 142 3.48 12.08 2.87
N MET A 143 2.84 11.05 3.43
CA MET A 143 2.15 11.15 4.71
C MET A 143 3.10 10.78 5.84
N LYS A 144 3.16 11.64 6.86
CA LYS A 144 3.84 11.37 8.13
C LYS A 144 2.91 11.84 9.26
N GLY A 145 3.01 11.15 10.39
CA GLY A 145 2.04 11.24 11.48
C GLY A 145 0.79 10.42 11.21
N THR A 146 0.39 9.63 12.20
CA THR A 146 -0.92 8.97 12.21
C THR A 146 -1.53 9.15 13.60
N ILE A 147 -2.74 9.70 13.64
CA ILE A 147 -3.52 9.85 14.86
C ILE A 147 -4.89 9.21 14.65
N ASP A 148 -5.44 8.62 15.72
CA ASP A 148 -6.81 8.13 15.69
C ASP A 148 -7.77 9.31 15.48
N ALA A 149 -8.55 9.24 14.40
CA ALA A 149 -9.51 10.28 14.03
C ALA A 149 -10.65 10.44 15.05
N ASN A 150 -10.85 9.47 15.95
CA ASN A 150 -11.86 9.55 17.00
C ASN A 150 -11.42 10.41 18.20
N ILE A 151 -10.15 10.85 18.26
CA ILE A 151 -9.66 11.72 19.32
C ILE A 151 -10.19 13.15 19.10
N GLN A 152 -10.74 13.76 20.14
CA GLN A 152 -11.16 15.17 20.09
C GLN A 152 -9.96 16.07 19.77
N ASN A 153 -10.12 16.97 18.80
CA ASN A 153 -9.07 17.86 18.28
C ASN A 153 -7.83 17.13 17.71
N ALA A 154 -7.98 15.88 17.24
CA ALA A 154 -6.88 15.08 16.65
C ALA A 154 -6.06 15.85 15.59
N ARG A 155 -6.72 16.70 14.79
CA ARG A 155 -6.04 17.53 13.78
C ARG A 155 -5.08 18.56 14.38
N GLU A 156 -5.47 19.24 15.45
CA GLU A 156 -4.59 20.24 16.09
C GLU A 156 -3.45 19.57 16.85
N ILE A 157 -3.72 18.39 17.44
CA ILE A 157 -2.72 17.60 18.16
C ILE A 157 -1.61 17.13 17.20
N ILE A 158 -1.97 16.51 16.07
CA ILE A 158 -0.97 15.99 15.13
C ILE A 158 -0.13 17.10 14.46
N LEU A 159 -0.72 18.28 14.23
CA LEU A 159 0.00 19.42 13.66
C LEU A 159 1.01 20.04 14.63
N ASN A 160 0.81 19.85 15.94
CA ASN A 160 1.67 20.41 16.99
C ASN A 160 2.63 19.37 17.59
N ASP A 161 2.65 18.12 17.11
CA ASP A 161 3.55 17.09 17.62
C ASP A 161 5.00 17.35 17.17
N GLU A 162 5.87 17.66 18.14
CA GLU A 162 7.29 17.95 17.92
C GLU A 162 8.05 16.75 17.32
N LYS A 163 7.62 15.52 17.61
CA LYS A 163 8.23 14.31 17.06
C LYS A 163 7.95 14.17 15.58
N GLU A 164 6.70 14.40 15.16
CA GLU A 164 6.31 14.36 13.75
C GLU A 164 6.99 15.48 12.96
N ARG A 165 7.08 16.69 13.54
CA ARG A 165 7.82 17.81 12.94
C ARG A 165 9.30 17.49 12.71
N ALA A 166 9.96 16.76 13.60
CA ALA A 166 11.37 16.38 13.44
C ALA A 166 11.57 15.34 12.32
N GLU A 167 10.58 14.47 12.08
CA GLU A 167 10.61 13.54 10.93
C GLU A 167 10.30 14.24 9.59
N HIS A 168 9.84 15.49 9.58
CA HIS A 168 9.51 16.26 8.38
C HIS A 168 10.68 17.10 7.81
N ILE A 169 11.87 17.09 8.42
CA ILE A 169 13.05 17.88 8.00
C ILE A 169 13.92 17.08 7.01
#